data_AF-G9CFE5-F1
#
_entry.id   AF-G9CFE5-F1
#
_cell.length_a   1.000
_cell.length_b   1.000
_cell.length_c   1.000
_cell.angle_alpha   90.00
_cell.angle_beta   90.00
_cell.angle_gamma   90.00
#
_symmetry.space_group_name_H-M   'P 1'
#
loop_
_entity.id
_entity.type
_entity.pdbx_description
1 polymer ?
#
loop_
_entity_poly.entity_id
_entity_poly.type
_entity_poly.pdbx_seq_one_letter_code
_entity_poly.pdbx_strand_id
1 'polypeptide(L)'
;GGLMNSAFEYTLKAGGLMKEEDYPYTGTDKGSCKFEKSKIAASVANFSVVSLDEDQIAANLVKNGPLAIAINAVFMQTYMGGVSCPYICSKRLDHGVLLVGYGSSGYSPVKMKEKPYWIIKNSWGDKWGEEGFYKICRGRNICG
;
A
#
# COMPACT_ATOMS: atom_id res chain seq x y z
N GLY A 1 -2.12 9.30 -12.89
CA GLY A 1 -2.15 8.02 -12.16
C GLY A 1 -1.06 7.11 -12.71
N GLY A 2 -0.78 5.99 -12.05
CA GLY A 2 0.26 5.04 -12.45
C GLY A 2 0.11 3.70 -11.73
N LEU A 3 0.97 2.73 -12.06
CA LEU A 3 0.97 1.40 -11.46
C LEU A 3 2.32 1.10 -10.82
N MET A 4 2.31 0.36 -9.71
CA MET A 4 3.52 -0.03 -8.98
C MET A 4 4.46 -0.88 -9.84
N ASN A 5 3.92 -1.78 -10.66
CA ASN A 5 4.70 -2.61 -11.57
C ASN A 5 5.48 -1.76 -12.59
N SER A 6 4.87 -0.70 -13.13
CA SER A 6 5.55 0.22 -14.05
C SER A 6 6.68 0.99 -13.34
N ALA A 7 6.50 1.35 -12.07
CA ALA A 7 7.54 2.00 -11.27
C ALA A 7 8.70 1.05 -10.97
N PHE A 8 8.43 -0.23 -10.64
CA PHE A 8 9.48 -1.23 -10.47
C PHE A 8 10.23 -1.51 -11.77
N GLU A 9 9.53 -1.61 -12.90
CA GLU A 9 10.13 -1.79 -14.21
C GLU A 9 11.01 -0.59 -14.61
N TYR A 10 10.56 0.63 -14.37
CA TYR A 10 11.39 1.82 -14.55
C TYR A 10 12.65 1.75 -13.69
N THR A 11 12.51 1.41 -12.40
CA THR A 11 13.63 1.35 -11.46
C THR A 11 14.68 0.34 -11.91
N LEU A 12 14.25 -0.82 -12.40
CA LEU A 12 15.12 -1.84 -12.99
C LEU A 12 15.88 -1.29 -14.21
N LYS A 13 15.18 -0.65 -15.14
CA LYS A 13 15.77 -0.12 -16.40
C LYS A 13 16.68 1.09 -16.17
N ALA A 14 16.32 1.97 -15.22
CA ALA A 14 17.08 3.17 -14.88
C ALA A 14 18.34 2.86 -14.06
N GLY A 15 18.39 1.68 -13.44
CA GLY A 15 19.47 1.24 -12.55
C GLY A 15 19.25 1.62 -11.07
N GLY A 16 18.18 2.36 -10.75
CA GLY A 16 17.82 2.69 -9.39
C GLY A 16 17.01 3.99 -9.25
N LEU A 17 16.84 4.41 -7.99
CA LEU A 17 16.16 5.62 -7.55
C LEU A 17 17.07 6.45 -6.66
N MET A 18 16.84 7.77 -6.66
CA MET A 18 17.51 8.74 -5.78
C MET A 18 16.81 8.82 -4.42
N LYS A 19 17.45 9.43 -3.43
CA LYS A 19 16.82 9.73 -2.14
C LYS A 19 15.82 10.87 -2.27
N GLU A 20 14.87 10.93 -1.33
CA GLU A 20 13.92 12.05 -1.21
C GLU A 20 14.63 13.39 -0.99
N GLU A 21 15.73 13.42 -0.24
CA GLU A 21 16.53 14.65 -0.02
C GLU A 21 17.19 15.18 -1.30
N ASP A 22 17.54 14.28 -2.23
CA ASP A 22 18.18 14.61 -3.51
C ASP A 22 17.16 14.89 -4.62
N TYR A 23 15.96 14.31 -4.54
CA TYR A 23 14.86 14.51 -5.47
C TYR A 23 13.53 14.67 -4.73
N PRO A 24 13.26 15.85 -4.13
CA PRO A 24 12.08 16.06 -3.29
C PRO A 24 10.75 16.01 -4.06
N TYR A 25 9.72 15.51 -3.39
CA TYR A 25 8.34 15.52 -3.89
C TYR A 25 7.78 16.94 -4.02
N THR A 26 7.22 17.25 -5.19
CA THR A 26 6.68 18.58 -5.51
C THR A 26 5.15 18.62 -5.64
N GLY A 27 4.47 17.47 -5.57
CA GLY A 27 3.01 17.41 -5.75
C GLY A 27 2.53 17.67 -7.18
N THR A 28 3.42 17.67 -8.19
CA THR A 28 3.06 17.93 -9.59
C THR A 28 3.96 17.17 -10.57
N ASP A 29 3.39 16.77 -11.71
CA ASP A 29 4.05 16.08 -12.82
C ASP A 29 4.45 17.03 -13.97
N LYS A 30 4.24 18.34 -13.84
CA LYS A 30 4.55 19.35 -14.87
C LYS A 30 6.06 19.61 -15.07
N GLY A 31 6.92 18.95 -14.30
CA GLY A 31 8.37 19.12 -14.37
C GLY A 31 9.06 18.16 -15.34
N SER A 32 10.29 18.48 -15.72
CA SER A 32 11.18 17.54 -16.41
C SER A 32 11.79 16.52 -15.44
N CYS A 33 12.16 15.36 -15.96
CA CYS A 33 12.92 14.36 -15.21
C CYS A 33 14.32 14.89 -14.86
N LYS A 34 14.65 14.90 -13.57
CA LYS A 34 15.95 15.36 -13.03
C LYS A 34 16.78 14.21 -12.48
N PHE A 35 16.59 13.00 -13.02
CA PHE A 35 17.29 11.81 -12.55
C PHE A 35 18.80 11.89 -12.79
N GLU A 36 19.58 11.71 -11.72
CA GLU A 36 21.03 11.71 -11.74
C GLU A 36 21.56 10.32 -11.37
N LYS A 37 22.19 9.61 -12.32
CA LYS A 37 22.73 8.26 -12.10
C LYS A 37 23.77 8.19 -10.98
N SER A 38 24.53 9.26 -10.75
CA SER A 38 25.53 9.33 -9.68
C SER A 38 24.93 9.39 -8.27
N LYS A 39 23.63 9.67 -8.14
CA LYS A 39 22.91 9.79 -6.85
C LYS A 39 21.94 8.63 -6.61
N ILE A 40 22.12 7.50 -7.29
CA ILE A 40 21.34 6.29 -7.03
C ILE A 40 21.60 5.82 -5.60
N ALA A 41 20.52 5.65 -4.83
CA ALA A 41 20.55 5.23 -3.44
C ALA A 41 19.84 3.89 -3.18
N ALA A 42 18.92 3.50 -4.06
CA ALA A 42 18.24 2.22 -4.00
C ALA A 42 18.06 1.65 -5.41
N SER A 43 18.09 0.33 -5.54
CA SER A 43 17.83 -0.36 -6.81
C SER A 43 16.91 -1.55 -6.58
N VAL A 44 16.30 -2.02 -7.67
CA VAL A 44 15.44 -3.20 -7.69
C VAL A 44 16.13 -4.24 -8.54
N ALA A 45 16.44 -5.40 -7.97
CA ALA A 45 17.03 -6.51 -8.72
C ALA A 45 15.97 -7.29 -9.51
N ASN A 46 14.79 -7.49 -8.91
CA ASN A 46 13.63 -8.11 -9.52
C ASN A 46 12.34 -7.69 -8.79
N PHE A 47 11.20 -8.00 -9.39
CA PHE A 47 9.90 -7.91 -8.73
C PHE A 47 9.00 -9.04 -9.24
N SER A 48 8.04 -9.44 -8.41
CA SER A 48 7.07 -10.48 -8.73
C SER A 48 5.69 -10.08 -8.27
N VAL A 49 4.66 -10.60 -8.93
CA VAL A 49 3.27 -10.40 -8.53
C VAL A 49 2.85 -11.57 -7.64
N VAL A 50 2.31 -11.24 -6.46
CA VAL A 50 1.75 -12.22 -5.52
C VAL A 50 0.33 -12.55 -5.95
N SER A 51 -0.12 -13.78 -5.69
CA SER A 51 -1.51 -14.16 -5.96
C SER A 51 -2.48 -13.37 -5.07
N LEU A 52 -3.76 -13.39 -5.44
CA LEU A 52 -4.85 -12.81 -4.64
C LEU A 52 -5.26 -13.69 -3.45
N ASP A 53 -4.55 -14.80 -3.23
CA ASP A 53 -4.77 -15.66 -2.07
C ASP A 53 -4.18 -14.97 -0.84
N GLU A 54 -5.04 -14.66 0.12
CA GLU A 54 -4.64 -13.91 1.31
C GLU A 54 -3.63 -14.64 2.21
N ASP A 55 -3.59 -15.97 2.18
CA ASP A 55 -2.60 -16.74 2.93
C ASP A 55 -1.24 -16.68 2.22
N GLN A 56 -1.23 -16.67 0.89
CA GLN A 56 -0.01 -16.39 0.11
C GLN A 56 0.47 -14.95 0.31
N ILE A 57 -0.44 -13.98 0.40
CA ILE A 57 -0.11 -12.59 0.72
C ILE A 57 0.53 -12.51 2.11
N ALA A 58 -0.07 -13.16 3.13
CA ALA A 58 0.48 -13.21 4.48
C ALA A 58 1.89 -13.84 4.50
N ALA A 59 2.06 -14.98 3.82
CA ALA A 59 3.34 -15.66 3.72
C ALA A 59 4.41 -14.79 3.04
N ASN A 60 4.07 -14.11 1.95
CA ASN A 60 4.99 -13.21 1.25
C ASN A 60 5.33 -11.97 2.06
N LEU A 61 4.38 -11.42 2.81
CA LEU A 61 4.59 -10.27 3.69
C LEU A 61 5.58 -10.61 4.81
N VAL A 62 5.44 -11.78 5.42
CA VAL A 62 6.38 -12.26 6.45
C VAL A 62 7.76 -12.55 5.86
N LYS A 63 7.80 -13.18 4.69
CA LYS A 63 9.06 -13.62 4.06
C LYS A 63 9.87 -12.47 3.46
N ASN A 64 9.22 -11.54 2.78
CA ASN A 64 9.88 -10.53 1.94
C ASN A 64 9.70 -9.09 2.48
N GLY A 65 8.87 -8.90 3.51
CA GLY A 65 8.54 -7.59 4.04
C GLY A 65 7.36 -6.93 3.30
N PRO A 66 7.20 -5.59 3.45
CA PRO A 66 6.02 -4.87 2.97
C PRO A 66 5.70 -5.08 1.48
N LEU A 67 4.42 -5.22 1.16
CA LEU A 67 3.93 -5.48 -0.19
C LEU A 67 3.17 -4.28 -0.74
N ALA A 68 3.50 -3.86 -1.94
CA ALA A 68 2.73 -2.84 -2.65
C ALA A 68 1.41 -3.44 -3.16
N ILE A 69 0.28 -2.87 -2.78
CA ILE A 69 -1.06 -3.35 -3.15
C ILE A 69 -1.91 -2.21 -3.70
N ALA A 70 -3.00 -2.55 -4.39
CA ALA A 70 -4.04 -1.60 -4.75
C ALA A 70 -5.36 -2.02 -4.11
N ILE A 71 -6.14 -1.03 -3.67
CA ILE A 71 -7.44 -1.22 -3.02
C ILE A 71 -8.45 -0.22 -3.57
N ASN A 72 -9.72 -0.48 -3.34
CA ASN A 72 -10.77 0.53 -3.46
C ASN A 72 -10.83 1.38 -2.18
N ALA A 73 -10.58 2.67 -2.31
CA ALA A 73 -10.45 3.60 -1.19
C ALA A 73 -11.77 4.25 -0.74
N VAL A 74 -12.94 3.79 -1.19
CA VAL A 74 -14.24 4.42 -0.84
C VAL A 74 -14.46 4.50 0.67
N PHE A 75 -14.06 3.47 1.42
CA PHE A 75 -14.18 3.44 2.88
C PHE A 75 -13.00 4.06 3.63
N MET A 76 -11.95 4.50 2.93
CA MET A 76 -10.81 5.19 3.52
C MET A 76 -11.10 6.68 3.76
N GLN A 77 -11.93 7.30 2.92
CA GLN A 77 -12.20 8.74 2.99
C GLN A 77 -12.67 9.22 4.38
N THR A 78 -13.43 8.38 5.09
CA THR A 78 -14.02 8.68 6.41
C THR A 78 -13.42 7.85 7.54
N TYR A 79 -12.32 7.14 7.29
CA TYR A 79 -11.71 6.26 8.28
C TYR A 79 -11.04 7.06 9.41
N MET A 80 -11.39 6.73 10.66
CA MET A 80 -10.81 7.33 11.87
C MET A 80 -10.21 6.30 12.83
N GLY A 81 -10.47 5.01 12.63
CA GLY A 81 -9.91 3.94 13.46
C GLY A 81 -10.77 2.68 13.58
N GLY A 82 -10.18 1.65 14.20
CA GLY A 82 -10.76 0.32 14.34
C GLY A 82 -10.60 -0.51 13.06
N VAL A 83 -11.10 -1.75 13.08
CA VAL A 83 -11.04 -2.61 11.90
C VAL A 83 -12.22 -2.31 10.97
N SER A 84 -11.91 -1.74 9.81
CA SER A 84 -12.86 -1.49 8.73
C SER A 84 -13.29 -2.79 8.07
N CYS A 85 -14.58 -3.12 8.17
CA CYS A 85 -15.15 -4.37 7.66
C CYS A 85 -16.45 -4.12 6.87
N PRO A 86 -16.39 -3.38 5.76
CA PRO A 86 -17.57 -3.10 4.94
C PRO A 86 -18.22 -4.40 4.46
N TYR A 87 -19.55 -4.40 4.35
CA TYR A 87 -20.29 -5.56 3.83
C TYR A 87 -20.12 -5.72 2.32
N ILE A 88 -20.07 -4.58 1.62
CA ILE A 88 -19.94 -4.51 0.17
C ILE A 88 -18.85 -3.48 -0.11
N CYS A 89 -17.85 -3.87 -0.88
CA CYS A 89 -16.83 -2.98 -1.40
C CYS A 89 -16.53 -3.37 -2.84
N SER A 90 -16.48 -2.38 -3.72
CA SER A 90 -16.18 -2.62 -5.12
C SER A 90 -14.79 -3.22 -5.27
N LYS A 91 -14.64 -4.13 -6.22
CA LYS A 91 -13.34 -4.69 -6.65
C LYS A 91 -12.61 -3.80 -7.66
N ARG A 92 -13.21 -2.67 -8.03
CA ARG A 92 -12.58 -1.67 -8.87
C ARG A 92 -11.54 -0.91 -8.04
N LEU A 93 -10.28 -1.31 -8.19
CA LEU A 93 -9.15 -0.70 -7.50
C LEU A 93 -8.92 0.73 -8.01
N ASP A 94 -8.66 1.66 -7.10
CA ASP A 94 -8.45 3.07 -7.43
C ASP A 94 -7.32 3.74 -6.63
N HIS A 95 -6.75 3.06 -5.64
CA HIS A 95 -5.75 3.63 -4.75
C HIS A 95 -4.60 2.65 -4.46
N GLY A 96 -3.35 3.14 -4.60
CA GLY A 96 -2.14 2.38 -4.31
C GLY A 96 -1.66 2.62 -2.88
N VAL A 97 -1.40 1.55 -2.14
CA VAL A 97 -1.01 1.59 -0.72
C VAL A 97 0.03 0.52 -0.41
N LEU A 98 0.59 0.55 0.81
CA LEU A 98 1.59 -0.42 1.24
C LEU A 98 1.04 -1.30 2.37
N LEU A 99 0.97 -2.60 2.13
CA LEU A 99 0.64 -3.59 3.14
C LEU A 99 1.88 -3.85 4.01
N VAL A 100 1.79 -3.59 5.32
CA VAL A 100 2.94 -3.65 6.23
C VAL A 100 2.79 -4.68 7.35
N GLY A 101 1.60 -5.23 7.56
CA GLY A 101 1.36 -6.20 8.63
C GLY A 101 -0.06 -6.76 8.62
N TYR A 102 -0.34 -7.63 9.59
CA TYR A 102 -1.68 -8.12 9.89
C TYR A 102 -1.82 -8.47 11.38
N GLY A 103 -3.06 -8.49 11.85
CA GLY A 103 -3.44 -8.92 13.19
C GLY A 103 -4.48 -10.04 13.14
N SER A 104 -4.51 -10.85 14.19
CA SER A 104 -5.50 -11.92 14.37
C SER A 104 -6.82 -11.43 14.96
N SER A 105 -6.79 -10.36 15.76
CA SER A 105 -7.96 -9.81 16.47
C SER A 105 -7.86 -8.30 16.61
N GLY A 106 -8.85 -7.59 16.10
CA GLY A 106 -9.11 -6.19 16.40
C GLY A 106 -10.60 -5.86 16.30
N TYR A 107 -11.08 -4.94 17.14
CA TYR A 107 -12.49 -4.56 17.18
C TYR A 107 -12.94 -3.91 15.87
N SER A 108 -14.01 -4.43 15.28
CA SER A 108 -14.68 -3.81 14.14
C SER A 108 -15.99 -3.15 14.56
N PRO A 109 -16.09 -1.80 14.49
CA PRO A 109 -17.33 -1.09 14.81
C PRO A 109 -18.53 -1.56 13.99
N VAL A 110 -18.32 -1.85 12.70
CA VAL A 110 -19.38 -2.28 11.77
C VAL A 110 -19.87 -3.71 12.03
N LYS A 111 -19.01 -4.58 12.60
CA LYS A 111 -19.40 -5.97 12.93
C LYS A 111 -19.76 -6.17 14.40
N MET A 112 -19.47 -5.18 15.24
CA MET A 112 -19.60 -5.23 16.70
C MET A 112 -18.88 -6.46 17.30
N LYS A 113 -17.74 -6.84 16.72
CA LYS A 113 -16.89 -7.95 17.19
C LYS A 113 -15.47 -7.85 16.69
N GLU A 114 -14.60 -8.63 17.32
CA GLU A 114 -13.23 -8.85 16.90
C GLU A 114 -13.13 -9.51 15.53
N LYS A 115 -12.17 -9.04 14.73
CA LYS A 115 -11.89 -9.53 13.38
C LYS A 115 -10.38 -9.57 13.10
N PRO A 116 -9.90 -10.54 12.30
CA PRO A 116 -8.56 -10.47 11.74
C PRO A 116 -8.49 -9.32 10.72
N TYR A 117 -7.32 -8.71 10.59
CA TYR A 117 -7.16 -7.51 9.76
C TYR A 117 -5.77 -7.38 9.14
N TRP A 118 -5.71 -6.67 8.03
CA TRP A 118 -4.49 -6.15 7.41
C TRP A 118 -4.15 -4.77 7.97
N ILE A 119 -2.86 -4.45 8.09
CA ILE A 119 -2.33 -3.14 8.44
C ILE A 119 -1.73 -2.51 7.19
N ILE A 120 -2.32 -1.40 6.76
CA ILE A 120 -1.98 -0.72 5.52
C ILE A 120 -1.42 0.66 5.86
N LYS A 121 -0.23 0.98 5.37
CA LYS A 121 0.34 2.33 5.40
C LYS A 121 -0.21 3.14 4.23
N ASN A 122 -0.81 4.28 4.52
CA ASN A 122 -1.34 5.22 3.53
C ASN A 122 -0.36 6.37 3.28
N SER A 123 -0.68 7.24 2.32
CA SER A 123 0.12 8.39 1.90
C SER A 123 -0.65 9.71 1.99
N TRP A 124 -1.66 9.81 2.86
CA TRP A 124 -2.47 11.03 3.08
C TRP A 124 -2.05 11.82 4.32
N GLY A 125 -0.80 11.62 4.77
CA GLY A 125 -0.27 12.21 5.99
C GLY A 125 -0.51 11.35 7.23
N ASP A 126 0.23 11.67 8.29
CA ASP A 126 0.21 11.01 9.60
C ASP A 126 -1.05 11.32 10.42
N LYS A 127 -1.66 12.49 10.19
CA LYS A 127 -2.91 12.90 10.87
C LYS A 127 -4.15 12.15 10.37
N TRP A 128 -4.04 11.41 9.27
CA TRP A 128 -5.15 10.66 8.71
C TRP A 128 -5.23 9.24 9.31
N GLY A 129 -6.44 8.75 9.57
CA GLY A 129 -6.65 7.39 10.08
C GLY A 129 -5.99 7.14 11.44
N GLU A 130 -5.37 5.96 11.60
CA GLU A 130 -4.60 5.63 12.79
C GLU A 130 -3.13 5.94 12.53
N GLU A 131 -2.69 7.19 12.75
CA GLU A 131 -1.30 7.62 12.55
C GLU A 131 -0.79 7.41 11.11
N GLY A 132 -1.66 7.62 10.11
CA GLY A 132 -1.38 7.36 8.69
C GLY A 132 -1.65 5.93 8.25
N PHE A 133 -2.15 5.06 9.15
CA PHE A 133 -2.45 3.66 8.85
C PHE A 133 -3.95 3.39 8.77
N TYR A 134 -4.27 2.30 8.08
CA TYR A 134 -5.61 1.78 7.86
C TYR A 134 -5.66 0.30 8.23
N LYS A 135 -6.66 -0.09 9.01
CA LYS A 135 -6.94 -1.49 9.32
C LYS A 135 -8.18 -1.96 8.55
N ILE A 136 -8.02 -2.98 7.73
CA ILE A 136 -9.12 -3.57 6.94
C ILE A 136 -9.26 -5.06 7.25
N CYS A 137 -10.51 -5.52 7.38
CA CYS A 137 -10.82 -6.91 7.65
C CYS A 137 -10.15 -7.86 6.64
N ARG A 138 -9.52 -8.91 7.18
CA ARG A 138 -8.90 -10.01 6.43
C ARG A 138 -9.87 -11.20 6.32
N GLY A 139 -9.75 -11.97 5.24
CA GLY A 139 -10.34 -13.30 5.03
C GLY A 139 -11.32 -13.41 3.86
N ARG A 140 -11.54 -12.31 3.12
CA ARG A 140 -12.57 -12.24 2.05
C ARG A 140 -12.14 -11.37 0.88
N ASN A 141 -10.88 -10.98 0.85
CA ASN A 141 -10.32 -10.06 -0.11
C ASN A 141 -11.09 -8.72 -0.11
N ILE A 142 -11.31 -8.12 1.06
CA ILE A 142 -12.19 -6.95 1.16
C ILE A 142 -11.57 -5.74 0.44
N CYS A 143 -12.36 -5.09 -0.42
CA CYS A 143 -11.96 -3.90 -1.21
C CYS A 143 -10.87 -4.11 -2.26
N GLY A 144 -10.48 -5.35 -2.58
CA GLY A 144 -9.56 -5.52 -3.71
C GLY A 144 -8.83 -6.82 -3.69
#